data_AF-A0A420C5Y8-F1
#
_entry.id   AF-A0A420C5Y8-F1
#
_cell.length_a   1.000
_cell.length_b   1.000
_cell.length_c   1.000
_cell.angle_alpha   90.00
_cell.angle_beta   90.00
_cell.angle_gamma   90.00
#
_symmetry.space_group_name_H-M   'P 1'
#
loop_
_entity.id
_entity.type
_entity.pdbx_description
1 polymer ?
#
loop_
_entity_poly.entity_id
_entity_poly.type
_entity_poly.pdbx_seq_one_letter_code
_entity_poly.pdbx_strand_id
1 'polypeptide(L)'
;MKRISHNTYATLFGVVYLGLMTNLLLLASCLPLVVLLVITDPALSWPMLAVVAPLCAPGIAAAFATFRAHGEGESQVVRVFVRSWKRSWRKALVLGAVVVAALVVVLVDVRFFAPLQAGVAVVPLLGVLTVVLLASGLVAFAALAEEPDASLRSIARAAVLLSVRRWWLSLVSLAVIALQAGLFAAMPAIAIGLTSAPALYLAWANARYILRPALGDPEPQAV
;
A
#
# COMPACT_ATOMS: atom_id res chain seq x y z
N MET A 1 -0.16 -40.13 17.97
CA MET A 1 0.40 -38.77 17.75
C MET A 1 0.49 -38.52 16.25
N LYS A 2 -0.35 -37.64 15.70
CA LYS A 2 -0.41 -37.37 14.26
C LYS A 2 0.86 -36.61 13.87
N ARG A 3 1.78 -37.23 13.11
CA ARG A 3 3.00 -36.55 12.63
C ARG A 3 2.59 -35.43 11.70
N ILE A 4 2.67 -34.19 12.16
CA ILE A 4 2.54 -33.02 11.29
C ILE A 4 3.63 -33.15 10.23
N SER A 5 3.25 -33.05 8.95
CA SER A 5 4.20 -33.21 7.85
C SER A 5 5.26 -32.10 7.92
N HIS A 6 6.51 -32.42 7.62
CA HIS A 6 7.60 -31.45 7.55
C HIS A 6 7.23 -30.24 6.65
N ASN A 7 6.47 -30.51 5.60
CA ASN A 7 5.94 -29.50 4.68
C ASN A 7 5.02 -28.48 5.37
N THR A 8 4.13 -28.92 6.28
CA THR A 8 3.23 -28.02 7.01
C THR A 8 4.00 -27.07 7.94
N TYR A 9 5.02 -27.57 8.63
CA TYR A 9 5.88 -26.74 9.48
C TYR A 9 6.68 -25.72 8.67
N ALA A 10 7.25 -26.14 7.54
CA ALA A 10 8.00 -25.26 6.66
C ALA A 10 7.12 -24.12 6.12
N THR A 11 5.88 -24.42 5.71
CA THR A 11 4.92 -23.40 5.25
C THR A 11 4.54 -22.43 6.37
N LEU A 12 4.20 -22.94 7.56
CA LEU A 12 3.83 -22.08 8.68
C LEU A 12 4.97 -21.14 9.07
N PHE A 13 6.19 -21.68 9.18
CA PHE A 13 7.38 -20.89 9.50
C PHE A 13 7.67 -19.86 8.40
N GLY A 14 7.52 -20.24 7.12
CA GLY A 14 7.69 -19.33 5.98
C GLY A 14 6.74 -18.14 6.02
N VAL A 15 5.44 -18.37 6.29
CA VAL A 15 4.43 -17.30 6.40
C VAL A 15 4.70 -16.39 7.60
N VAL A 16 5.03 -16.96 8.76
CA VAL A 16 5.36 -16.19 9.96
C VAL A 16 6.62 -15.35 9.72
N TYR A 17 7.65 -15.93 9.12
CA TYR A 17 8.89 -15.24 8.77
C TYR A 17 8.65 -14.12 7.76
N LEU A 18 7.83 -14.36 6.72
CA LEU A 18 7.41 -13.33 5.76
C LEU A 18 6.75 -12.16 6.48
N GLY A 19 5.77 -12.43 7.34
CA GLY A 19 5.03 -11.39 8.07
C GLY A 19 5.94 -10.56 8.96
N LEU A 20 6.71 -11.21 9.85
CA LEU A 20 7.58 -10.53 10.82
C LEU A 20 8.70 -9.75 10.13
N MET A 21 9.35 -10.35 9.14
CA MET A 21 10.48 -9.70 8.46
C MET A 21 10.00 -8.55 7.57
N THR A 22 8.84 -8.70 6.91
CA THR A 22 8.24 -7.59 6.14
C THR A 22 7.83 -6.45 7.06
N ASN A 23 7.25 -6.72 8.23
CA ASN A 23 6.94 -5.70 9.24
C ASN A 23 8.19 -4.94 9.68
N LEU A 24 9.27 -5.67 10.01
CA LEU A 24 10.55 -5.08 10.42
C LEU A 24 11.12 -4.15 9.33
N LEU A 25 11.17 -4.63 8.09
CA LEU A 25 11.71 -3.88 6.96
C LEU A 25 10.82 -2.68 6.58
N LEU A 26 9.50 -2.85 6.65
CA LEU A 26 8.55 -1.77 6.45
C LEU A 26 8.71 -0.69 7.52
N LEU A 27 8.81 -1.07 8.79
CA LEU A 27 9.11 -0.14 9.88
C LEU A 27 10.42 0.60 9.62
N ALA A 28 11.48 -0.10 9.23
CA ALA A 28 12.76 0.54 8.89
C ALA A 28 12.61 1.56 7.75
N SER A 29 11.83 1.23 6.72
CA SER A 29 11.59 2.13 5.58
C SER A 29 10.68 3.32 5.93
N CYS A 30 9.75 3.13 6.86
CA CYS A 30 8.78 4.14 7.29
C CYS A 30 9.22 4.86 8.57
N LEU A 31 10.43 4.60 9.06
CA LEU A 31 10.93 5.11 10.35
C LEU A 31 10.82 6.64 10.46
N PRO A 32 11.17 7.44 9.43
CA PRO A 32 11.00 8.89 9.50
C PRO A 32 9.55 9.30 9.78
N LEU A 33 8.57 8.65 9.13
CA LEU A 33 7.16 8.97 9.31
C LEU A 33 6.65 8.52 10.68
N VAL A 34 7.03 7.31 11.12
CA VAL A 34 6.63 6.77 12.43
C VAL A 34 7.16 7.65 13.55
N VAL A 35 8.42 8.07 13.48
CA VAL A 35 9.03 8.96 14.48
C VAL A 35 8.28 10.28 14.57
N LEU A 36 7.91 10.87 13.42
CA LEU A 36 7.12 12.10 13.42
C LEU A 36 5.72 11.89 14.02
N LEU A 37 5.02 10.83 13.65
CA LEU A 37 3.69 10.54 14.20
C LEU A 37 3.70 10.29 15.71
N VAL A 38 4.81 9.78 16.25
CA VAL A 38 4.95 9.51 17.69
C VAL A 38 5.32 10.77 18.47
N ILE A 39 6.16 11.64 17.91
CA ILE A 39 6.73 12.80 18.63
C ILE A 39 5.89 14.06 18.44
N THR A 40 5.15 14.17 17.33
CA THR A 40 4.43 15.40 16.96
C THR A 40 2.93 15.19 16.93
N ASP A 41 2.18 16.25 17.22
CA ASP A 41 0.73 16.27 17.01
C ASP A 41 0.44 16.27 15.49
N PRO A 42 -0.23 15.23 14.95
CA PRO A 42 -0.54 15.13 13.53
C PRO A 42 -1.40 16.28 13.00
N ALA A 43 -2.23 16.90 13.85
CA ALA A 43 -3.10 17.99 13.43
C ALA A 43 -2.31 19.28 13.11
N LEU A 44 -1.20 19.49 13.82
CA LEU A 44 -0.34 20.67 13.66
C LEU A 44 0.83 20.44 12.71
N SER A 45 1.34 19.21 12.65
CA SER A 45 2.52 18.82 11.86
C SER A 45 2.19 18.31 10.45
N TRP A 46 0.94 18.46 9.99
CA TRP A 46 0.47 17.93 8.71
C TRP A 46 1.35 18.29 7.49
N PRO A 47 1.96 19.49 7.35
CA PRO A 47 2.82 19.78 6.21
C PRO A 47 4.10 18.94 6.24
N MET A 48 4.64 18.71 7.43
CA MET A 48 5.86 17.91 7.60
C MET A 48 5.56 16.43 7.34
N LEU A 49 4.41 15.95 7.79
CA LEU A 49 3.91 14.61 7.46
C LEU A 49 3.71 14.44 5.96
N ALA A 50 3.19 15.46 5.26
CA ALA A 50 3.02 15.42 3.81
C ALA A 50 4.36 15.35 3.05
N VAL A 51 5.41 16.04 3.53
CA VAL A 51 6.75 15.97 2.91
C VAL A 51 7.41 14.62 3.15
N VAL A 52 7.16 14.00 4.31
CA VAL A 52 7.80 12.73 4.71
C VAL A 52 7.04 11.50 4.19
N ALA A 53 5.71 11.58 4.01
CA ALA A 53 4.88 10.47 3.57
C ALA A 53 5.36 9.77 2.27
N PRO A 54 5.86 10.47 1.24
CA PRO A 54 6.41 9.84 0.05
C PRO A 54 7.57 8.88 0.33
N LEU A 55 8.34 9.07 1.41
CA LEU A 55 9.46 8.18 1.76
C LEU A 55 9.00 6.76 2.13
N CYS A 56 7.74 6.59 2.53
CA CYS A 56 7.14 5.28 2.81
C CYS A 56 6.77 4.50 1.54
N ALA A 57 6.53 5.19 0.42
CA ALA A 57 6.11 4.60 -0.85
C ALA A 57 7.03 3.47 -1.37
N PRO A 58 8.37 3.63 -1.40
CA PRO A 58 9.26 2.54 -1.83
C PRO A 58 9.23 1.33 -0.89
N GLY A 59 8.96 1.53 0.41
CA GLY A 59 8.77 0.43 1.37
C GLY A 59 7.52 -0.39 1.09
N ILE A 60 6.40 0.29 0.78
CA ILE A 60 5.13 -0.35 0.41
C ILE A 60 5.29 -1.14 -0.90
N ALA A 61 5.90 -0.54 -1.93
CA ALA A 61 6.15 -1.22 -3.20
C ALA A 61 7.06 -2.45 -3.03
N ALA A 62 8.09 -2.36 -2.20
CA ALA A 62 8.97 -3.48 -1.87
C ALA A 62 8.25 -4.60 -1.10
N ALA A 63 7.35 -4.25 -0.17
CA ALA A 63 6.52 -5.23 0.54
C ALA A 63 5.64 -6.01 -0.43
N PHE A 64 4.96 -5.32 -1.35
CA PHE A 64 4.12 -5.95 -2.38
C PHE A 64 4.92 -6.88 -3.29
N ALA A 65 6.10 -6.46 -3.74
CA ALA A 65 6.98 -7.30 -4.56
C ALA A 65 7.47 -8.55 -3.79
N THR A 66 7.63 -8.42 -2.46
CA THR A 66 8.03 -9.54 -1.59
C THR A 66 6.89 -10.53 -1.40
N PHE A 67 5.66 -10.05 -1.26
CA PHE A 67 4.46 -10.91 -1.24
C PHE A 67 4.26 -11.67 -2.54
N ARG A 68 4.48 -11.01 -3.69
CA ARG A 68 4.45 -11.64 -5.01
C ARG A 68 5.47 -12.77 -5.12
N ALA A 69 6.75 -12.47 -4.84
CA ALA A 69 7.83 -13.44 -4.92
C ALA A 69 7.61 -14.63 -3.98
N HIS A 70 7.10 -14.40 -2.77
CA HIS A 70 6.78 -15.48 -1.86
C HIS A 70 5.66 -16.39 -2.38
N GLY A 71 4.65 -15.82 -3.04
CA GLY A 71 3.62 -16.59 -3.75
C GLY A 71 4.15 -17.41 -4.93
N GLU A 72 5.30 -17.02 -5.50
CA GLU A 72 6.03 -17.75 -6.55
C GLU A 72 7.02 -18.79 -5.98
N GLY A 73 7.11 -18.94 -4.66
CA GLY A 73 7.97 -19.92 -3.99
C GLY A 73 9.33 -19.39 -3.51
N GLU A 74 9.60 -18.08 -3.65
CA GLU A 74 10.83 -17.48 -3.14
C GLU A 74 10.80 -17.36 -1.60
N SER A 75 11.87 -17.83 -0.95
CA SER A 75 12.00 -17.86 0.51
C SER A 75 12.90 -16.73 1.05
N GLN A 76 13.67 -16.07 0.20
CA GLN A 76 14.63 -15.02 0.60
C GLN A 76 13.97 -13.64 0.76
N VAL A 77 13.05 -13.53 1.71
CA VAL A 77 12.24 -12.32 2.01
C VAL A 77 13.07 -11.04 2.05
N VAL A 78 14.15 -11.00 2.85
CA VAL A 78 15.00 -9.81 3.01
C VAL A 78 15.68 -9.41 1.71
N ARG A 79 16.22 -10.40 0.99
CA ARG A 79 16.96 -10.15 -0.26
C ARG A 79 16.03 -9.61 -1.35
N VAL A 80 14.84 -10.20 -1.46
CA VAL A 80 13.81 -9.72 -2.40
C VAL A 80 13.39 -8.32 -2.05
N PHE A 81 13.07 -8.05 -0.78
CA PHE A 81 12.64 -6.73 -0.34
C PHE A 81 13.69 -5.66 -0.68
N VAL A 82 14.95 -5.87 -0.31
CA VAL A 82 16.03 -4.89 -0.55
C VAL A 82 16.29 -4.71 -2.05
N ARG A 83 16.25 -5.80 -2.83
CA ARG A 83 16.42 -5.72 -4.29
C ARG A 83 15.29 -4.93 -4.94
N SER A 84 14.05 -5.23 -4.57
CA SER A 84 12.85 -4.56 -5.09
C SER A 84 12.79 -3.10 -4.65
N TRP A 85 13.16 -2.82 -3.41
CA TRP A 85 13.31 -1.46 -2.88
C TRP A 85 14.30 -0.66 -3.73
N LYS A 86 15.52 -1.17 -3.93
CA LYS A 86 16.55 -0.51 -4.76
C LYS A 86 16.15 -0.36 -6.22
N ARG A 87 15.41 -1.32 -6.80
CA ARG A 87 14.98 -1.25 -8.20
C ARG A 87 13.87 -0.23 -8.41
N SER A 88 12.90 -0.16 -7.50
CA SER A 88 11.70 0.66 -7.63
C SER A 88 11.81 2.02 -6.95
N TRP A 89 12.88 2.33 -6.20
CA TRP A 89 12.94 3.50 -5.32
C TRP A 89 12.53 4.81 -5.97
N ARG A 90 13.08 5.16 -7.15
CA ARG A 90 12.75 6.41 -7.85
C ARG A 90 11.30 6.44 -8.30
N LYS A 91 10.86 5.38 -8.97
CA LYS A 91 9.49 5.28 -9.51
C LYS A 91 8.46 5.30 -8.38
N ALA A 92 8.73 4.58 -7.29
CA ALA A 92 7.87 4.54 -6.11
C ALA A 92 7.84 5.88 -5.36
N LEU A 93 8.99 6.57 -5.23
CA LEU A 93 9.03 7.92 -4.64
C LEU A 93 8.26 8.94 -5.48
N VAL A 94 8.44 8.95 -6.80
CA VAL A 94 7.71 9.86 -7.70
C VAL A 94 6.21 9.57 -7.62
N LEU A 95 5.82 8.30 -7.70
CA LEU A 95 4.42 7.90 -7.59
C LEU A 95 3.83 8.30 -6.22
N GLY A 96 4.55 8.05 -5.13
CA GLY A 96 4.16 8.46 -3.79
C GLY A 96 4.05 9.97 -3.63
N ALA A 97 5.01 10.73 -4.17
CA ALA A 97 4.98 12.19 -4.14
C ALA A 97 3.78 12.73 -4.91
N VAL A 98 3.46 12.18 -6.08
CA VAL A 98 2.28 12.58 -6.87
C VAL A 98 0.98 12.28 -6.12
N VAL A 99 0.86 11.08 -5.54
CA VAL A 99 -0.33 10.70 -4.76
C VAL A 99 -0.49 11.60 -3.53
N VAL A 100 0.59 11.81 -2.77
CA VAL A 100 0.54 12.66 -1.57
C VAL A 100 0.26 14.12 -1.93
N ALA A 101 0.89 14.67 -2.98
CA ALA A 101 0.61 16.03 -3.43
C ALA A 101 -0.85 16.20 -3.86
N ALA A 102 -1.41 15.25 -4.61
CA ALA A 102 -2.82 15.27 -4.99
C ALA A 102 -3.74 15.21 -3.77
N LEU A 103 -3.44 14.37 -2.77
CA LEU A 103 -4.19 14.29 -1.53
C LEU A 103 -4.11 15.59 -0.74
N VAL A 104 -2.93 16.20 -0.63
CA VAL A 104 -2.76 17.50 0.04
C VAL A 104 -3.62 18.57 -0.61
N VAL A 105 -3.57 18.70 -1.94
CA VAL A 105 -4.40 19.68 -2.67
C VAL A 105 -5.88 19.46 -2.36
N VAL A 106 -6.37 18.23 -2.50
CA VAL A 106 -7.80 17.92 -2.25
C VAL A 106 -8.19 18.19 -0.80
N LEU A 107 -7.35 17.85 0.17
CA LEU A 107 -7.65 18.08 1.59
C LEU A 107 -7.59 19.57 1.97
N VAL A 108 -6.67 20.33 1.36
CA VAL A 108 -6.62 21.80 1.51
C VAL A 108 -7.87 22.43 0.89
N ASP A 109 -8.31 21.96 -0.27
CA ASP A 109 -9.55 22.41 -0.91
C ASP A 109 -10.77 22.10 -0.03
N VAL A 110 -10.84 20.91 0.58
CA VAL A 110 -11.91 20.58 1.55
C VAL A 110 -11.93 21.58 2.71
N ARG A 111 -10.76 21.91 3.29
CA ARG A 111 -10.66 22.89 4.38
C ARG A 111 -11.10 24.29 3.94
N PHE A 112 -10.77 24.68 2.70
CA PHE A 112 -11.17 25.95 2.13
C PHE A 112 -12.67 26.04 1.84
N PHE A 113 -13.28 24.98 1.31
CA PHE A 113 -14.69 24.96 0.93
C PHE A 113 -15.65 24.60 2.07
N ALA A 114 -15.19 23.96 3.14
CA ALA A 114 -16.03 23.60 4.30
C ALA A 114 -16.86 24.75 4.91
N PRO A 115 -16.34 25.98 5.09
CA PRO A 115 -17.14 27.09 5.65
C PRO A 115 -18.04 27.80 4.63
N LEU A 116 -17.92 27.51 3.32
CA LEU A 116 -18.69 28.18 2.26
C LEU A 116 -20.05 27.53 2.06
N GLN A 117 -21.05 28.28 1.60
CA GLN A 117 -22.37 27.73 1.25
C GLN A 117 -22.29 26.67 0.15
N ALA A 118 -21.35 26.81 -0.79
CA ALA A 118 -21.05 25.81 -1.81
C ALA A 118 -20.43 24.52 -1.24
N GLY A 119 -19.92 24.55 -0.01
CA GLY A 119 -19.28 23.42 0.66
C GLY A 119 -20.17 22.19 0.78
N VAL A 120 -21.50 22.36 0.87
CA VAL A 120 -22.47 21.26 0.95
C VAL A 120 -22.38 20.32 -0.25
N ALA A 121 -22.09 20.84 -1.45
CA ALA A 121 -21.95 20.04 -2.66
C ALA A 121 -20.49 19.69 -2.97
N VAL A 122 -19.57 20.63 -2.73
CA VAL A 122 -18.15 20.47 -3.11
C VAL A 122 -17.42 19.51 -2.17
N VAL A 123 -17.68 19.56 -0.86
CA VAL A 123 -16.96 18.71 0.10
C VAL A 123 -17.24 17.21 -0.11
N PRO A 124 -18.48 16.74 -0.33
CA PRO A 124 -18.74 15.34 -0.66
C PRO A 124 -18.03 14.89 -1.95
N LEU A 125 -18.00 15.74 -2.98
CA LEU A 125 -17.30 15.47 -4.23
C LEU A 125 -15.79 15.29 -4.01
N LEU A 126 -15.18 16.20 -3.25
CA LEU A 126 -13.76 16.10 -2.86
C LEU A 126 -13.49 14.87 -1.98
N GLY A 127 -14.46 14.47 -1.15
CA GLY A 127 -14.41 13.23 -0.38
C GLY A 127 -14.35 11.99 -1.29
N VAL A 128 -15.20 11.92 -2.31
CA VAL A 128 -15.15 10.85 -3.32
C VAL A 128 -13.81 10.87 -4.07
N LEU A 129 -13.33 12.05 -4.46
CA LEU A 129 -12.03 12.19 -5.13
C LEU A 129 -10.88 11.69 -4.25
N THR A 130 -10.92 11.96 -2.95
CA THR A 130 -9.95 11.46 -1.97
C THR A 130 -9.94 9.93 -1.93
N VAL A 131 -11.13 9.30 -1.88
CA VAL A 131 -11.28 7.84 -1.91
C VAL A 131 -10.70 7.26 -3.20
N VAL A 132 -10.99 7.87 -4.35
CA VAL A 132 -10.46 7.44 -5.65
C VAL A 132 -8.94 7.59 -5.72
N LEU A 133 -8.37 8.68 -5.20
CA LEU A 133 -6.92 8.88 -5.13
C LEU A 133 -6.22 7.83 -4.25
N LEU A 134 -6.78 7.54 -3.08
CA LEU A 134 -6.23 6.50 -2.19
C LEU A 134 -6.31 5.11 -2.85
N ALA A 135 -7.46 4.78 -3.44
CA ALA A 135 -7.66 3.51 -4.12
C ALA A 135 -6.72 3.34 -5.32
N SER A 136 -6.61 4.36 -6.17
CA SER A 136 -5.73 4.34 -7.34
C SER A 136 -4.26 4.34 -6.94
N GLY A 137 -3.85 5.06 -5.90
CA GLY A 137 -2.49 5.01 -5.37
C GLY A 137 -2.10 3.60 -4.90
N LEU A 138 -2.97 2.95 -4.13
CA LEU A 138 -2.76 1.58 -3.66
C LEU A 138 -2.60 0.58 -4.83
N VAL A 139 -3.49 0.65 -5.81
CA VAL A 139 -3.44 -0.21 -7.00
C VAL A 139 -2.20 0.12 -7.86
N ALA A 140 -1.79 1.37 -7.96
CA ALA A 140 -0.59 1.78 -8.68
C ALA A 140 0.69 1.24 -8.02
N PHE A 141 0.77 1.20 -6.69
CA PHE A 141 1.88 0.56 -5.98
C PHE A 141 1.92 -0.94 -6.21
N ALA A 142 0.76 -1.61 -6.22
CA ALA A 142 0.69 -3.03 -6.56
C ALA A 142 1.13 -3.28 -8.01
N ALA A 143 0.68 -2.47 -8.96
CA ALA A 143 1.09 -2.57 -10.36
C ALA A 143 2.60 -2.34 -10.56
N LEU A 144 3.20 -1.41 -9.82
CA LEU A 144 4.64 -1.18 -9.84
C LEU A 144 5.44 -2.38 -9.27
N ALA A 145 4.84 -3.12 -8.33
CA ALA A 145 5.44 -4.32 -7.74
C ALA A 145 5.33 -5.57 -8.63
N GLU A 146 4.25 -5.68 -9.41
CA GLU A 146 4.10 -6.70 -10.44
C GLU A 146 5.04 -6.38 -11.61
N GLU A 147 4.95 -5.18 -12.19
CA GLU A 147 5.64 -4.78 -13.42
C GLU A 147 6.53 -3.54 -13.22
N PRO A 148 7.75 -3.70 -12.63
CA PRO A 148 8.61 -2.56 -12.26
C PRO A 148 9.14 -1.78 -13.46
N ASP A 149 9.18 -2.38 -14.64
CA ASP A 149 9.71 -1.76 -15.86
C ASP A 149 8.64 -0.94 -16.61
N ALA A 150 7.36 -1.14 -16.30
CA ALA A 150 6.27 -0.40 -16.93
C ALA A 150 6.38 1.12 -16.72
N SER A 151 5.78 1.86 -17.65
CA SER A 151 5.75 3.33 -17.58
C SER A 151 4.82 3.80 -16.45
N LEU A 152 5.19 4.88 -15.75
CA LEU A 152 4.33 5.43 -14.69
C LEU A 152 2.97 5.88 -15.23
N ARG A 153 2.91 6.32 -16.50
CA ARG A 153 1.68 6.74 -17.16
C ARG A 153 0.74 5.56 -17.41
N SER A 154 1.26 4.41 -17.86
CA SER A 154 0.45 3.21 -18.06
C SER A 154 -0.05 2.66 -16.73
N ILE A 155 0.81 2.64 -15.70
CA ILE A 155 0.45 2.26 -14.33
C ILE A 155 -0.68 3.15 -13.80
N ALA A 156 -0.52 4.47 -13.85
CA ALA A 156 -1.51 5.41 -13.34
C ALA A 156 -2.86 5.27 -14.07
N ARG A 157 -2.85 5.16 -15.41
CA ARG A 157 -4.07 4.99 -16.19
C ARG A 157 -4.79 3.69 -15.85
N ALA A 158 -4.07 2.58 -15.75
CA ALA A 158 -4.65 1.29 -15.38
C ALA A 158 -5.22 1.34 -13.95
N ALA A 159 -4.47 1.89 -13.01
CA ALA A 159 -4.89 1.98 -11.61
C ALA A 159 -6.15 2.82 -11.43
N VAL A 160 -6.23 4.01 -12.05
CA VAL A 160 -7.42 4.86 -11.96
C VAL A 160 -8.64 4.18 -12.60
N LEU A 161 -8.51 3.68 -13.83
CA LEU A 161 -9.63 3.07 -14.55
C LEU A 161 -10.15 1.82 -13.84
N LEU A 162 -9.26 0.96 -13.36
CA LEU A 162 -9.65 -0.30 -12.72
C LEU A 162 -10.18 -0.09 -11.30
N SER A 163 -9.62 0.85 -10.52
CA SER A 163 -10.13 1.20 -9.20
C SER A 163 -11.55 1.76 -9.24
N VAL A 164 -11.86 2.61 -10.24
CA VAL A 164 -13.21 3.15 -10.41
C VAL A 164 -14.18 2.07 -10.91
N ARG A 165 -13.76 1.24 -11.86
CA ARG A 165 -14.59 0.17 -12.44
C ARG A 165 -14.91 -0.95 -11.44
N ARG A 166 -14.01 -1.22 -10.48
CA ARG A 166 -14.13 -2.28 -9.46
C ARG A 166 -14.12 -1.70 -8.04
N TRP A 167 -14.90 -0.63 -7.85
CA TRP A 167 -14.93 0.18 -6.62
C TRP A 167 -15.12 -0.65 -5.33
N TRP A 168 -15.92 -1.73 -5.37
CA TRP A 168 -16.18 -2.56 -4.18
C TRP A 168 -14.91 -3.21 -3.64
N LEU A 169 -14.00 -3.64 -4.53
CA LEU A 169 -12.71 -4.19 -4.11
C LEU A 169 -11.84 -3.08 -3.52
N SER A 170 -11.74 -1.93 -4.17
CA SER A 170 -10.99 -0.79 -3.65
C SER A 170 -11.48 -0.38 -2.25
N LEU A 171 -12.79 -0.35 -2.01
CA LEU A 171 -13.34 -0.05 -0.69
C LEU A 171 -12.92 -1.07 0.38
N VAL A 172 -12.89 -2.37 0.07
CA VAL A 172 -12.42 -3.40 1.02
C VAL A 172 -10.96 -3.14 1.39
N SER A 173 -10.09 -2.87 0.42
CA SER A 173 -8.70 -2.53 0.72
C SER A 173 -8.58 -1.25 1.55
N LEU A 174 -9.35 -0.22 1.23
CA LEU A 174 -9.34 1.03 2.00
C LEU A 174 -9.86 0.82 3.43
N ALA A 175 -10.87 -0.02 3.62
CA ALA A 175 -11.37 -0.38 4.95
C ALA A 175 -10.29 -1.10 5.78
N VAL A 176 -9.53 -2.02 5.17
CA VAL A 176 -8.40 -2.70 5.85
C VAL A 176 -7.31 -1.70 6.24
N ILE A 177 -6.95 -0.77 5.34
CA ILE A 177 -5.94 0.27 5.64
C ILE A 177 -6.44 1.25 6.70
N ALA A 178 -7.72 1.64 6.65
CA ALA A 178 -8.32 2.52 7.66
C ALA A 178 -8.36 1.85 9.04
N LEU A 179 -8.72 0.56 9.11
CA LEU A 179 -8.66 -0.22 10.34
C LEU A 179 -7.22 -0.29 10.87
N GLN A 180 -6.25 -0.52 9.99
CA GLN A 180 -4.84 -0.53 10.36
C GLN A 180 -4.37 0.82 10.89
N ALA A 181 -4.81 1.94 10.30
CA ALA A 181 -4.52 3.28 10.81
C ALA A 181 -5.17 3.53 12.18
N GLY A 182 -6.41 3.07 12.40
CA GLY A 182 -7.07 3.13 13.70
C GLY A 182 -6.35 2.30 14.77
N LEU A 183 -5.91 1.08 14.42
CA LEU A 183 -5.07 0.25 15.29
C LEU A 183 -3.75 0.93 15.62
N PHE A 184 -3.13 1.61 14.66
CA PHE A 184 -1.91 2.37 14.91
C PHE A 184 -2.13 3.51 15.91
N ALA A 185 -3.26 4.21 15.82
CA ALA A 185 -3.60 5.27 16.77
C ALA A 185 -3.86 4.75 18.20
N ALA A 186 -4.46 3.56 18.33
CA ALA A 186 -4.79 2.97 19.64
C ALA A 186 -3.62 2.17 20.25
N MET A 187 -2.90 1.41 19.43
CA MET A 187 -1.86 0.45 19.83
C MET A 187 -0.69 0.45 18.82
N PRO A 188 0.16 1.49 18.78
CA PRO A 188 1.19 1.67 17.75
C PRO A 188 2.14 0.46 17.62
N ALA A 189 2.57 -0.11 18.75
CA ALA A 189 3.52 -1.22 18.76
C ALA A 189 2.96 -2.50 18.09
N ILE A 190 1.70 -2.83 18.37
CA ILE A 190 1.03 -4.01 17.78
C ILE A 190 0.74 -3.75 16.30
N ALA A 191 0.27 -2.54 15.97
CA ALA A 191 -0.05 -2.17 14.60
C ALA A 191 1.18 -2.30 13.68
N ILE A 192 2.32 -1.76 14.09
CA ILE A 192 3.57 -1.86 13.32
C ILE A 192 4.09 -3.29 13.33
N GLY A 193 4.26 -3.89 14.51
CA GLY A 193 5.03 -5.11 14.68
C GLY A 193 4.34 -6.37 14.18
N LEU A 194 3.00 -6.39 14.20
CA LEU A 194 2.23 -7.60 13.91
C LEU A 194 1.29 -7.45 12.72
N THR A 195 0.47 -6.39 12.67
CA THR A 195 -0.69 -6.35 11.75
C THR A 195 -0.41 -5.66 10.41
N SER A 196 0.69 -4.91 10.28
CA SER A 196 1.00 -4.16 9.06
C SER A 196 1.14 -5.03 7.81
N ALA A 197 1.92 -6.11 7.87
CA ALA A 197 2.15 -7.03 6.76
C ALA A 197 0.87 -7.80 6.38
N PRO A 198 0.09 -8.38 7.31
CA PRO A 198 -1.21 -8.95 6.98
C PRO A 198 -2.18 -7.94 6.32
N ALA A 199 -2.27 -6.72 6.84
CA ALA A 199 -3.13 -5.68 6.28
C ALA A 199 -2.69 -5.30 4.85
N LEU A 200 -1.39 -5.09 4.65
CA LEU A 200 -0.82 -4.81 3.33
C LEU A 200 -0.90 -6.00 2.38
N TYR A 201 -0.80 -7.24 2.87
CA TYR A 201 -0.95 -8.44 2.07
C TYR A 201 -2.37 -8.55 1.52
N LEU A 202 -3.39 -8.32 2.37
CA LEU A 202 -4.78 -8.28 1.92
C LEU A 202 -5.01 -7.16 0.89
N ALA A 203 -4.45 -5.98 1.15
CA ALA A 203 -4.53 -4.85 0.24
C ALA A 203 -3.89 -5.16 -1.12
N TRP A 204 -2.71 -5.78 -1.13
CA TRP A 204 -2.00 -6.22 -2.34
C TRP A 204 -2.73 -7.35 -3.07
N ALA A 205 -3.17 -8.40 -2.37
CA ALA A 205 -3.84 -9.54 -2.99
C ALA A 205 -5.11 -9.08 -3.72
N ASN A 206 -5.86 -8.16 -3.12
CA ASN A 206 -7.02 -7.56 -3.71
C ASN A 206 -6.66 -6.64 -4.90
N ALA A 207 -5.62 -5.81 -4.77
CA ALA A 207 -5.13 -4.97 -5.87
C ALA A 207 -4.64 -5.80 -7.07
N ARG A 208 -3.96 -6.92 -6.84
CA ARG A 208 -3.54 -7.86 -7.89
C ARG A 208 -4.75 -8.46 -8.61
N TYR A 209 -5.82 -8.79 -7.89
CA TYR A 209 -7.07 -9.23 -8.50
C TYR A 209 -7.71 -8.14 -9.38
N ILE A 210 -7.70 -6.88 -8.93
CA ILE A 210 -8.14 -5.73 -9.74
C ILE A 210 -7.32 -5.61 -11.02
N LEU A 211 -6.01 -5.84 -10.95
CA LEU A 211 -5.05 -5.69 -12.05
C LEU A 211 -5.02 -6.83 -13.06
N ARG A 212 -5.63 -8.00 -12.77
CA ARG A 212 -5.63 -9.17 -13.67
C ARG A 212 -5.92 -8.85 -15.15
N PRO A 213 -6.95 -8.04 -15.49
CA PRO A 213 -7.24 -7.72 -16.89
C PRO A 213 -6.13 -6.95 -17.62
N ALA A 214 -5.27 -6.26 -16.88
CA ALA A 214 -4.16 -5.47 -17.43
C ALA A 214 -2.83 -6.24 -17.44
N LEU A 215 -2.68 -7.26 -16.59
CA LEU A 215 -1.49 -8.12 -16.53
C LEU A 215 -1.55 -9.28 -17.55
N GLY A 216 -2.72 -9.53 -18.14
CA GLY A 216 -2.99 -10.70 -18.98
C GLY A 216 -3.34 -11.91 -18.12
N ASP A 217 -4.22 -12.78 -18.60
CA ASP A 217 -4.40 -14.09 -17.98
C ASP A 217 -3.16 -14.94 -18.29
N PRO A 218 -2.63 -15.71 -17.31
CA PRO A 218 -1.64 -16.73 -17.65
C PRO A 218 -2.29 -17.68 -18.64
N GLU A 219 -1.68 -17.84 -19.83
CA GLU A 219 -2.09 -18.91 -20.76
C GLU A 219 -2.15 -20.21 -19.96
N PRO A 220 -3.26 -20.97 -20.06
CA PRO A 220 -3.28 -22.31 -19.48
C PRO A 220 -2.12 -23.05 -20.10
N GLN A 221 -1.14 -23.45 -19.28
CA GLN A 221 -0.11 -24.38 -19.70
C GLN A 221 -0.86 -25.62 -20.20
N ALA A 222 -0.87 -25.80 -21.52
CA ALA A 222 -1.39 -27.01 -22.13
C ALA A 222 -0.54 -28.17 -21.59
N VAL A 223 -1.13 -28.92 -20.66
CA VAL A 223 -0.62 -30.21 -20.19
C VAL A 223 -0.92 -31.25 -21.26
#